data_AF-A0A0D6N0Y0-F1
#
_entry.id   AF-A0A0D6N0Y0-F1
#
_cell.length_a   1.000
_cell.length_b   1.000
_cell.length_c   1.000
_cell.angle_alpha   90.00
_cell.angle_beta   90.00
_cell.angle_gamma   90.00
#
_symmetry.space_group_name_H-M   'P 1'
#
loop_
_entity.id
_entity.type
_entity.pdbx_description
1 polymer ?
#
loop_
_entity_poly.entity_id
_entity_poly.type
_entity_poly.pdbx_seq_one_letter_code
_entity_poly.pdbx_strand_id
1 'polypeptide(L)'
;MIAASLFARTLGFAPACDQSSTVPVPKSLLLFLLKTYLAQQPFDEAAYLDANPDVATAVKEGQFASGKDHFLQRGYWEERTVSGQQFSEDWYLHQNPDVAISVQLGDWPSGQAHYQAHGKLEGRSPTPDLQQQFEDWRQFFMPPYPPSTL
;
A
#
# COMPACT_ATOMS: atom_id res chain seq x y z
N MET A 1 7.21 19.95 4.14
CA MET A 1 6.99 20.63 2.85
C MET A 1 8.21 20.48 1.97
N ILE A 2 8.05 20.00 0.74
CA ILE A 2 9.12 20.00 -0.28
C ILE A 2 9.04 21.34 -1.01
N ALA A 3 10.16 22.04 -1.20
CA ALA A 3 10.15 23.28 -1.96
C ALA A 3 9.74 23.01 -3.41
N ALA A 4 8.60 23.57 -3.84
CA ALA A 4 8.04 23.36 -5.18
C ALA A 4 9.05 23.71 -6.30
N SER A 5 9.90 24.71 -6.08
CA SER A 5 10.97 25.12 -7.00
C SER A 5 12.07 24.08 -7.17
N LEU A 6 12.42 23.33 -6.12
CA LEU A 6 13.39 22.24 -6.20
C LEU A 6 12.79 21.07 -7.00
N PHE A 7 11.55 20.70 -6.69
CA PHE A 7 10.83 19.62 -7.36
C PHE A 7 10.65 19.89 -8.85
N ALA A 8 10.19 21.09 -9.21
CA ALA A 8 9.99 21.50 -10.59
C ALA A 8 11.30 21.45 -11.40
N ARG A 9 12.40 21.93 -10.80
CA ARG A 9 13.72 21.88 -11.44
C ARG A 9 14.22 20.44 -11.64
N THR A 10 14.08 19.59 -10.63
CA THR A 10 14.57 18.20 -10.71
C THR A 10 13.77 17.36 -11.70
N LEU A 11 12.48 17.65 -11.87
CA LEU A 11 11.60 16.94 -12.80
C LEU A 11 11.51 17.58 -14.18
N GLY A 12 12.17 18.72 -14.42
CA GLY A 12 12.11 19.40 -15.71
C GLY A 12 10.77 20.10 -15.99
N PHE A 13 9.96 20.38 -14.96
CA PHE A 13 8.76 21.22 -15.06
C PHE A 13 9.15 22.70 -15.24
N ALA A 14 9.83 23.05 -16.33
CA ALA A 14 9.87 24.43 -16.78
C ALA A 14 8.52 24.74 -17.47
N PRO A 15 7.88 25.89 -17.20
CA PRO A 15 6.53 26.20 -17.70
C PRO A 15 6.44 26.51 -19.21
N ALA A 16 7.32 25.94 -20.05
CA ALA A 16 7.27 26.12 -21.49
C ALA A 16 7.29 24.76 -22.20
N CYS A 17 6.13 24.40 -22.74
CA CYS A 17 5.90 23.38 -23.77
C CYS A 17 6.64 22.05 -23.60
N ASP A 18 6.15 21.20 -22.69
CA ASP A 18 6.23 19.76 -22.91
C ASP A 18 4.79 19.21 -22.92
N GLN A 19 4.37 18.69 -24.07
CA GLN A 19 3.08 18.01 -24.25
C GLN A 19 3.19 16.52 -23.91
N SER A 20 4.37 16.06 -23.43
CA SER A 20 4.57 14.70 -22.96
C SER A 20 3.63 14.40 -21.78
N SER A 21 2.90 13.30 -21.90
CA SER A 21 2.11 12.73 -20.80
C SER A 21 2.97 12.03 -19.75
N THR A 22 4.30 12.01 -19.93
CA THR A 22 5.24 11.29 -19.07
C THR A 22 6.42 12.18 -18.67
N VAL A 23 6.82 12.10 -17.39
CA VAL A 23 7.98 12.80 -16.84
C VAL A 23 8.96 11.75 -16.32
N PRO A 24 10.21 11.69 -16.81
CA PRO A 24 11.19 10.74 -16.29
C PRO A 24 11.59 11.13 -14.86
N VAL A 25 11.33 10.23 -13.91
CA VAL A 25 11.67 10.43 -12.49
C VAL A 25 12.86 9.53 -12.14
N PRO A 26 14.01 10.09 -11.68
CA PRO A 26 15.09 9.26 -11.15
C PRO A 26 14.60 8.37 -10.00
N LYS A 27 14.97 7.08 -10.00
CA LYS A 27 14.54 6.12 -8.97
C LYS A 27 14.81 6.63 -7.54
N SER A 28 15.97 7.26 -7.32
CA SER A 28 16.34 7.85 -6.02
C SER A 28 15.37 8.96 -5.60
N LEU A 29 14.93 9.80 -6.53
CA LEU A 29 13.96 10.85 -6.26
C LEU A 29 12.58 10.25 -5.95
N LEU A 30 12.12 9.28 -6.73
CA LEU A 30 10.85 8.59 -6.46
C LEU A 30 10.86 7.98 -5.05
N LEU A 31 11.92 7.25 -4.71
CA LEU A 31 12.07 6.64 -3.39
C LEU A 31 12.15 7.69 -2.27
N PHE A 32 12.81 8.81 -2.50
CA PHE A 32 12.87 9.92 -1.54
C PHE A 32 11.47 10.51 -1.30
N LEU A 33 10.70 10.76 -2.36
CA LEU A 33 9.33 11.29 -2.27
C LEU A 33 8.41 10.33 -1.53
N LEU A 34 8.45 9.04 -1.87
CA LEU A 34 7.66 8.00 -1.20
C LEU A 34 8.02 7.89 0.27
N LYS A 35 9.30 7.78 0.61
CA LYS A 35 9.75 7.73 2.02
C LYS A 35 9.35 8.99 2.79
N THR A 36 9.45 10.16 2.17
CA THR A 36 9.03 11.42 2.78
C THR A 36 7.53 11.43 3.07
N TYR A 37 6.71 10.98 2.12
CA TYR A 37 5.27 10.86 2.30
C TYR A 37 4.92 9.88 3.43
N LEU A 38 5.48 8.67 3.40
CA LEU A 38 5.24 7.63 4.41
C LEU A 38 5.67 8.09 5.81
N ALA A 39 6.79 8.82 5.94
CA ALA A 39 7.27 9.30 7.22
C ALA A 39 6.30 10.31 7.88
N GLN A 40 5.45 10.97 7.10
CA GLN A 40 4.44 11.91 7.59
C GLN A 40 3.09 11.25 7.91
N GLN A 41 2.89 9.99 7.54
CA GLN A 41 1.67 9.28 7.90
C GLN A 41 1.60 9.06 9.42
N PRO A 42 0.39 9.11 10.01
CA PRO A 42 0.16 8.62 11.37
C PRO A 42 0.71 7.19 11.51
N PHE A 43 1.43 6.95 12.60
CA PHE A 43 2.06 5.66 12.86
C PHE A 43 1.98 5.37 14.34
N ASP A 44 1.32 4.28 14.70
CA ASP A 44 1.26 3.77 16.07
C ASP A 44 2.38 2.73 16.24
N GLU A 45 3.45 3.16 16.88
CA GLU A 45 4.62 2.33 17.15
C GLU A 45 4.25 1.09 17.98
N ALA A 46 3.40 1.24 18.99
CA ALA A 46 3.06 0.14 19.88
C ALA A 46 2.20 -0.89 19.15
N ALA A 47 1.17 -0.46 18.43
CA ALA A 47 0.32 -1.35 17.65
C ALA A 47 1.12 -2.07 16.55
N TYR A 48 2.03 -1.37 15.86
CA TYR A 48 2.86 -1.97 14.84
C TYR A 48 3.80 -3.04 15.40
N LEU A 49 4.46 -2.79 16.53
CA LEU A 49 5.36 -3.78 17.14
C LEU A 49 4.60 -4.97 17.75
N ASP A 50 3.40 -4.75 18.30
CA ASP A 50 2.53 -5.82 18.81
C ASP A 50 2.08 -6.77 17.70
N ALA A 51 1.67 -6.20 16.55
CA ALA A 51 1.25 -6.97 15.39
C ALA A 51 2.43 -7.61 14.61
N ASN A 52 3.67 -7.19 14.87
CA ASN A 52 4.86 -7.66 14.16
C ASN A 52 5.98 -8.08 15.16
N PRO A 53 5.84 -9.24 15.82
CA PRO A 53 6.80 -9.69 16.85
C PRO A 53 8.24 -9.88 16.35
N ASP A 54 8.39 -10.20 15.07
CA ASP A 54 9.68 -10.29 14.39
C ASP A 54 10.38 -8.91 14.34
N VAL A 55 9.62 -7.86 14.07
CA VAL A 55 10.12 -6.48 14.07
C VAL A 55 10.41 -6.01 15.50
N ALA A 56 9.54 -6.34 16.46
CA ALA A 56 9.79 -6.03 17.88
C ALA A 56 11.12 -6.64 18.36
N THR A 57 11.42 -7.87 17.92
CA THR A 57 12.70 -8.54 18.20
C THR A 57 13.86 -7.80 17.53
N ALA A 58 13.75 -7.47 16.23
CA ALA A 58 14.79 -6.77 15.49
C ALA A 58 15.10 -5.37 16.07
N VAL A 59 14.09 -4.63 16.55
CA VAL A 59 14.27 -3.34 17.24
C VAL A 59 14.99 -3.54 18.58
N LYS A 60 14.60 -4.54 19.38
CA LYS A 60 15.26 -4.86 20.66
C LYS A 60 16.73 -5.24 20.50
N GLU A 61 17.07 -5.89 19.39
CA GLU A 61 18.44 -6.25 19.02
C GLU A 61 19.24 -5.09 18.40
N GLY A 62 18.62 -3.92 18.21
CA GLY A 62 19.27 -2.73 17.64
C GLY A 62 19.46 -2.78 16.13
N GLN A 63 18.79 -3.70 15.42
CA GLN A 63 18.84 -3.76 13.95
C GLN A 63 18.08 -2.61 13.30
N PHE A 64 17.06 -2.07 13.99
CA PHE A 64 16.30 -0.88 13.61
C PHE A 64 16.16 0.05 14.80
N ALA A 65 16.10 1.36 14.55
CA ALA A 65 15.93 2.34 15.62
C ALA A 65 14.53 2.31 16.24
N SER A 66 13.53 1.89 15.46
CA SER A 66 12.13 1.75 15.85
C SER A 66 11.35 0.89 14.84
N GLY A 67 10.13 0.50 15.17
CA GLY A 67 9.15 -0.09 14.26
C GLY A 67 8.84 0.84 13.08
N LYS A 68 8.73 2.16 13.32
CA LYS A 68 8.62 3.14 12.23
C LYS A 68 9.83 3.13 11.30
N ASP A 69 11.04 3.03 11.85
CA ASP A 69 12.27 2.92 11.06
C ASP A 69 12.27 1.65 10.20
N HIS A 70 11.88 0.51 10.78
CA HIS A 70 11.65 -0.72 10.04
C HIS A 70 10.62 -0.53 8.92
N PHE A 71 9.47 0.07 9.21
CA PHE A 71 8.40 0.29 8.23
C PHE A 71 8.87 1.10 7.01
N LEU A 72 9.58 2.20 7.24
CA LEU A 72 10.10 3.09 6.20
C LEU A 72 11.20 2.45 5.34
N GLN A 73 11.99 1.56 5.94
CA GLN A 73 13.09 0.89 5.24
C GLN A 73 12.64 -0.39 4.52
N ARG A 74 11.74 -1.16 5.13
CA ARG A 74 11.35 -2.52 4.70
C ARG A 74 9.86 -2.75 4.73
N GLY A 75 9.19 -2.46 5.85
CA GLY A 75 7.80 -2.87 6.07
C GLY A 75 6.83 -2.44 4.97
N TYR A 76 6.95 -1.24 4.41
CA TYR A 76 6.13 -0.81 3.27
C TYR A 76 6.32 -1.70 2.03
N TRP A 77 7.56 -2.10 1.74
CA TRP A 77 7.89 -2.97 0.60
C TRP A 77 7.58 -4.44 0.85
N GLU A 78 7.43 -4.81 2.12
CA GLU A 78 6.89 -6.10 2.58
C GLU A 78 5.36 -6.09 2.63
N GLU A 79 4.72 -5.00 2.19
CA GLU A 79 3.27 -4.79 2.20
C GLU A 79 2.63 -4.84 3.59
N ARG A 80 3.44 -4.58 4.63
CA ARG A 80 2.92 -4.40 5.98
C ARG A 80 2.10 -3.12 6.04
N THR A 81 1.06 -3.12 6.85
CA THR A 81 0.23 -1.94 7.09
C THR A 81 0.78 -1.09 8.25
N VAL A 82 0.44 0.20 8.27
CA VAL A 82 0.83 1.11 9.37
C VAL A 82 0.11 0.78 10.69
N SER A 83 -1.07 0.16 10.63
CA SER A 83 -1.80 -0.33 11.82
C SER A 83 -1.25 -1.67 12.32
N GLY A 84 -0.38 -2.32 11.55
CA GLY A 84 0.15 -3.64 11.86
C GLY A 84 -0.81 -4.79 11.50
N GLN A 85 -2.12 -4.53 11.38
CA GLN A 85 -3.09 -5.52 10.95
C GLN A 85 -2.90 -5.86 9.48
N GLN A 86 -2.51 -7.11 9.20
CA GLN A 86 -2.21 -7.58 7.85
C GLN A 86 -3.45 -8.11 7.11
N PHE A 87 -4.45 -8.62 7.84
CA PHE A 87 -5.63 -9.24 7.25
C PHE A 87 -6.83 -9.25 8.21
N SER A 88 -8.04 -9.16 7.67
CA SER A 88 -9.30 -9.27 8.42
C SER A 88 -10.20 -10.29 7.76
N GLU A 89 -10.26 -11.52 8.30
CA GLU A 89 -11.01 -12.64 7.72
C GLU A 89 -12.50 -12.32 7.55
N ASP A 90 -13.17 -11.96 8.65
CA ASP A 90 -14.62 -11.68 8.64
C ASP A 90 -14.98 -10.57 7.65
N TRP A 91 -14.19 -9.50 7.65
CA TRP A 91 -14.41 -8.38 6.74
C TRP A 91 -14.12 -8.77 5.29
N TYR A 92 -13.02 -9.49 5.04
CA TYR A 92 -12.63 -9.90 3.70
C TYR A 92 -13.69 -10.81 3.07
N LEU A 93 -14.19 -11.80 3.81
CA LEU A 93 -15.25 -12.68 3.32
C LEU A 93 -16.57 -11.93 3.12
N HIS A 94 -16.88 -10.94 3.97
CA HIS A 94 -18.05 -10.09 3.78
C HIS A 94 -17.98 -9.24 2.51
N GLN A 95 -16.80 -8.68 2.19
CA GLN A 95 -16.59 -7.89 0.97
C GLN A 95 -16.48 -8.73 -0.29
N ASN A 96 -16.17 -10.03 -0.15
CA ASN A 96 -15.92 -10.95 -1.26
C ASN A 96 -16.82 -12.19 -1.14
N PRO A 97 -18.13 -12.07 -1.46
CA PRO A 97 -19.08 -13.17 -1.28
C PRO A 97 -18.73 -14.42 -2.10
N ASP A 98 -18.08 -14.24 -3.24
CA ASP A 98 -17.55 -15.35 -4.06
C ASP A 98 -16.53 -16.18 -3.29
N VAL A 99 -15.60 -15.54 -2.59
CA VAL A 99 -14.60 -16.21 -1.76
C VAL A 99 -15.25 -16.84 -0.53
N ALA A 100 -16.20 -16.16 0.11
CA ALA A 100 -16.95 -16.71 1.25
C ALA A 100 -17.64 -18.04 0.89
N ILE A 101 -18.25 -18.11 -0.30
CA ILE A 101 -18.86 -19.34 -0.80
C ILE A 101 -17.80 -20.42 -1.01
N SER A 102 -16.67 -20.12 -1.66
CA SER A 102 -15.61 -21.10 -1.90
C SER A 102 -14.97 -21.62 -0.59
N VAL A 103 -14.85 -20.77 0.44
CA VAL A 103 -14.42 -21.22 1.77
C VAL A 103 -15.44 -22.15 2.40
N GLN A 104 -16.74 -21.83 2.30
CA GLN A 104 -17.81 -22.67 2.83
C GLN A 104 -17.90 -24.04 2.12
N LEU A 105 -17.59 -24.09 0.83
CA LEU A 105 -17.53 -25.33 0.04
C LEU A 105 -16.26 -26.15 0.30
N GLY A 106 -15.26 -25.56 0.97
CA GLY A 106 -13.99 -26.21 1.28
C GLY A 106 -12.94 -26.12 0.16
N ASP A 107 -13.18 -25.33 -0.88
CA ASP A 107 -12.21 -25.10 -1.97
C ASP A 107 -11.03 -24.26 -1.49
N TRP A 108 -11.28 -23.33 -0.55
CA TRP A 108 -10.26 -22.56 0.16
C TRP A 108 -10.33 -22.83 1.66
N PRO A 109 -9.18 -22.98 2.34
CA PRO A 109 -9.18 -23.20 3.79
C PRO A 109 -9.51 -21.93 4.59
N SER A 110 -9.39 -20.75 3.98
CA SER A 110 -9.74 -19.44 4.55
C SER A 110 -9.73 -18.35 3.47
N GLY A 111 -10.35 -17.20 3.76
CA GLY A 111 -10.21 -15.97 3.00
C GLY A 111 -8.77 -15.48 2.95
N GLN A 112 -8.01 -15.62 4.04
CA GLN A 112 -6.59 -15.29 4.06
C GLN A 112 -5.79 -16.12 3.05
N ALA A 113 -6.03 -17.44 2.99
CA ALA A 113 -5.36 -18.30 2.02
C ALA A 113 -5.69 -17.91 0.58
N HIS A 114 -6.96 -17.61 0.29
CA HIS A 114 -7.37 -17.06 -0.99
C HIS A 114 -6.66 -15.73 -1.29
N TYR A 115 -6.61 -14.81 -0.32
CA TYR A 115 -6.01 -13.50 -0.51
C TYR A 115 -4.52 -13.61 -0.89
N GLN A 116 -3.77 -14.46 -0.18
CA GLN A 116 -2.36 -14.69 -0.44
C GLN A 116 -2.12 -15.30 -1.84
N ALA A 117 -2.99 -16.21 -2.27
CA ALA A 117 -2.86 -16.89 -3.56
C ALA A 117 -3.36 -16.05 -4.75
N HIS A 118 -4.46 -15.30 -4.58
CA HIS A 118 -5.17 -14.61 -5.65
C HIS A 118 -5.58 -13.18 -5.29
N GLY A 119 -6.21 -12.97 -4.13
CA GLY A 119 -6.87 -11.70 -3.81
C GLY A 119 -5.96 -10.47 -3.90
N LYS A 120 -4.68 -10.60 -3.53
CA LYS A 120 -3.67 -9.54 -3.68
C LYS A 120 -3.46 -9.13 -5.14
N LEU A 121 -3.33 -10.11 -6.05
CA LEU A 121 -3.15 -9.86 -7.49
C LEU A 121 -4.43 -9.34 -8.15
N GLU A 122 -5.58 -9.69 -7.60
CA GLU A 122 -6.89 -9.20 -8.01
C GLU A 122 -7.18 -7.78 -7.51
N GLY A 123 -6.29 -7.19 -6.70
CA GLY A 123 -6.49 -5.85 -6.13
C GLY A 123 -7.64 -5.81 -5.12
N ARG A 124 -7.89 -6.91 -4.40
CA ARG A 124 -8.83 -6.94 -3.28
C ARG A 124 -8.13 -6.42 -2.03
N SER A 125 -8.78 -5.52 -1.29
CA SER A 125 -8.20 -5.05 -0.03
C SER A 125 -8.22 -6.19 1.00
N PRO A 126 -7.16 -6.37 1.82
CA PRO A 126 -7.14 -7.37 2.89
C PRO A 126 -7.80 -6.90 4.20
N THR A 127 -7.96 -5.58 4.36
CA THR A 127 -8.45 -4.96 5.59
C THR A 127 -9.35 -3.76 5.28
N PRO A 128 -10.25 -3.38 6.19
CA PRO A 128 -11.07 -2.18 6.03
C PRO A 128 -10.23 -0.90 5.88
N ASP A 129 -9.14 -0.77 6.63
CA ASP A 129 -8.28 0.41 6.64
C ASP A 129 -7.65 0.70 5.27
N LEU A 130 -7.40 -0.33 4.48
CA LEU A 130 -6.80 -0.22 3.16
C LEU A 130 -7.83 -0.10 2.03
N GLN A 131 -9.12 -0.28 2.30
CA GLN A 131 -10.15 -0.35 1.27
C GLN A 131 -10.17 0.87 0.35
N GLN A 132 -10.11 2.08 0.92
CA GLN A 132 -10.11 3.30 0.13
C GLN A 132 -8.86 3.40 -0.76
N GLN A 133 -7.69 3.04 -0.22
CA GLN A 133 -6.45 3.09 -0.98
C GLN A 133 -6.48 2.11 -2.17
N PHE A 134 -7.00 0.89 -1.97
CA PHE A 134 -7.16 -0.09 -3.04
C PHE A 134 -8.17 0.39 -4.10
N GLU A 135 -9.25 1.06 -3.69
CA GLU A 135 -10.21 1.67 -4.61
C GLU A 135 -9.55 2.72 -5.50
N ASP A 136 -8.80 3.65 -4.90
CA ASP A 136 -8.12 4.72 -5.62
C ASP A 136 -7.12 4.15 -6.64
N TRP A 137 -6.34 3.13 -6.26
CA TRP A 137 -5.42 2.44 -7.16
C TRP A 137 -6.14 1.71 -8.29
N ARG A 138 -7.26 1.05 -8.00
CA ARG A 138 -8.05 0.37 -9.01
C ARG A 138 -8.60 1.37 -10.02
N GLN A 139 -9.13 2.50 -9.58
CA GLN A 139 -9.63 3.56 -10.47
C GLN A 139 -8.51 4.18 -11.31
N PHE A 140 -7.30 4.30 -10.75
CA PHE A 140 -6.14 4.82 -11.48
C PHE A 140 -5.68 3.88 -12.61
N PHE A 141 -5.57 2.57 -12.35
CA PHE A 141 -5.11 1.59 -13.33
C PHE A 141 -6.21 1.03 -14.25
N MET A 142 -7.47 1.12 -13.82
CA MET A 142 -8.66 0.66 -14.55
C MET A 142 -9.75 1.75 -14.46
N PRO A 143 -9.60 2.87 -15.17
CA PRO A 143 -10.64 3.90 -15.17
C PRO A 143 -11.96 3.29 -15.68
N PRO A 144 -13.13 3.64 -15.09
CA PRO A 144 -14.40 3.19 -15.62
C PRO A 144 -14.48 3.55 -17.10
N TYR A 145 -14.89 2.60 -17.94
CA TYR A 145 -15.13 2.87 -19.36
C TYR A 145 -16.00 4.13 -19.48
N PRO A 146 -15.67 5.08 -20.36
CA PRO A 146 -16.63 6.14 -20.66
C PRO A 146 -17.94 5.48 -21.10
N PRO A 147 -19.11 6.01 -20.69
CA PRO A 147 -20.38 5.45 -21.12
C PRO A 147 -20.39 5.38 -22.64
N SER A 148 -20.79 4.23 -23.18
CA SER A 148 -20.95 4.04 -24.61
C SER A 148 -21.90 5.12 -25.12
N THR A 149 -21.36 6.09 -25.85
CA THR A 149 -22.18 7.03 -26.61
C THR A 149 -22.84 6.24 -27.73
N LEU A 150 -24.08 5.81 -27.48
CA LEU A 150 -25.04 5.42 -28.52
C LEU A 150 -25.68 6.67 -29.13
#